data_AF-A0A7S2TMB8-F1
#
_entry.id   AF-A0A7S2TMB8-F1
#
_cell.length_a   1.000
_cell.length_b   1.000
_cell.length_c   1.000
_cell.angle_alpha   90.00
_cell.angle_beta   90.00
_cell.angle_gamma   90.00
#
_symmetry.space_group_name_H-M   'P 1'
#
loop_
_entity.id
_entity.type
_entity.pdbx_description
1 polymer ?
#
loop_
_entity_poly.entity_id
_entity_poly.type
_entity_poly.pdbx_seq_one_letter_code
_entity_poly.pdbx_strand_id
1 'polypeptide(L)'
;SLVTALSDNTFLIFKCDTLTLSEWSQEYTTFIPKSLKNHREKILQIVFDPRLPFSMFLVTSTAIFHIDLDKLPDTTKGSGAPAAKRKRIQYAADEDGGGHYPVGVGVRTKSHHNRAKHGGDPMCKMITRYQPLQFAGLSQDRKFVVVETPWMDVVKNLPPPVYRHKYGT
;
A
#
# COMPACT_ATOMS: atom_id res chain seq x y z
N SER A 1 -17.92 -11.84 14.76
CA SER A 1 -16.58 -11.41 15.23
C SER A 1 -16.54 -9.90 15.36
N LEU A 2 -15.79 -9.39 16.33
CA LEU A 2 -15.53 -7.96 16.54
C LEU A 2 -14.10 -7.65 16.09
N VAL A 3 -13.89 -6.59 15.32
CA VAL A 3 -12.54 -6.13 14.94
C VAL A 3 -12.28 -4.78 15.58
N THR A 4 -11.10 -4.63 16.16
CA THR A 4 -10.67 -3.39 16.83
C THR A 4 -9.31 -2.97 16.29
N ALA A 5 -9.19 -1.73 15.83
CA ALA A 5 -7.92 -1.12 15.48
C ALA A 5 -7.23 -0.55 16.73
N LEU A 6 -5.91 -0.65 16.78
CA LEU A 6 -5.09 -0.17 17.89
C LEU A 6 -4.29 1.08 17.48
N SER A 7 -3.81 1.84 18.46
CA SER A 7 -3.08 3.08 18.24
C SER A 7 -1.71 2.88 17.60
N ASP A 8 -1.18 1.67 17.54
CA ASP A 8 0.07 1.30 16.87
C ASP A 8 -0.14 0.84 15.41
N ASN A 9 -1.32 1.12 14.84
CA ASN A 9 -1.72 0.69 13.48
C ASN A 9 -1.71 -0.82 13.30
N THR A 10 -2.00 -1.56 14.38
CA THR A 10 -2.37 -2.97 14.31
C THR A 10 -3.87 -3.13 14.53
N PHE A 11 -4.38 -4.37 14.44
CA PHE A 11 -5.77 -4.67 14.75
C PHE A 11 -5.90 -6.07 15.35
N LEU A 12 -6.97 -6.27 16.12
CA LEU A 12 -7.33 -7.54 16.74
C LEU A 12 -8.73 -7.94 16.29
N ILE A 13 -8.95 -9.24 16.15
CA ILE A 13 -10.22 -9.87 15.82
C ILE A 13 -10.61 -10.77 16.99
N PHE A 14 -11.76 -10.49 17.59
CA PHE A 14 -12.33 -11.20 18.73
C PHE A 14 -13.53 -12.06 18.30
N LYS A 15 -13.62 -13.26 18.89
CA LYS A 15 -14.83 -14.09 18.87
C LYS A 15 -15.74 -13.61 20.00
N CYS A 16 -16.87 -12.99 19.65
CA CYS A 16 -17.79 -12.41 20.63
C CYS A 16 -18.44 -13.49 21.50
N ASP A 17 -18.71 -14.67 20.95
CA ASP A 17 -19.41 -15.75 21.64
C ASP A 17 -18.56 -16.35 22.77
N THR A 18 -17.25 -16.44 22.57
CA THR A 18 -16.29 -17.01 23.53
C THR A 18 -15.51 -15.96 24.30
N LEU A 19 -15.70 -14.68 23.99
CA LEU A 19 -14.94 -13.54 24.54
C LEU A 19 -13.42 -13.72 24.45
N THR A 20 -12.96 -14.39 23.40
CA THR A 20 -11.53 -14.70 23.18
C THR A 20 -11.01 -14.10 21.88
N LEU A 21 -9.68 -14.02 21.74
CA LEU A 21 -9.06 -13.71 20.46
C LEU A 21 -9.37 -14.81 19.43
N SER A 22 -9.59 -14.40 18.18
CA SER A 22 -9.68 -15.33 17.05
C SER A 22 -8.36 -16.06 16.82
N GLU A 23 -8.43 -17.23 16.17
CA GLU A 23 -7.24 -17.98 15.73
C GLU A 23 -6.32 -17.09 14.88
N TRP A 24 -6.90 -16.33 13.96
CA TRP A 24 -6.15 -15.39 13.13
C TRP A 24 -5.35 -14.39 13.98
N SER A 25 -5.97 -13.76 14.99
CA SER A 25 -5.26 -12.81 15.84
C SER A 25 -4.24 -13.46 16.77
N GLN A 26 -4.45 -14.71 17.18
CA GLN A 26 -3.45 -15.42 18.00
C GLN A 26 -2.18 -15.71 17.18
N GLU A 27 -2.32 -16.02 15.89
CA GLU A 27 -1.22 -16.45 15.04
C GLU A 27 -0.56 -15.29 14.26
N TYR A 28 -1.34 -14.32 13.79
CA TYR A 28 -0.90 -13.36 12.77
C TYR A 28 -0.75 -11.91 13.26
N THR A 29 -1.00 -11.61 14.54
CA THR A 29 -0.82 -10.23 15.08
C THR A 29 0.63 -9.75 15.00
N THR A 30 1.61 -10.64 14.94
CA THR A 30 3.03 -10.29 14.73
C THR A 30 3.37 -10.03 13.26
N PHE A 31 2.51 -10.48 12.33
CA PHE A 31 2.70 -10.41 10.88
C PHE A 31 1.98 -9.24 10.22
N ILE A 32 1.68 -8.18 10.99
CA ILE A 32 1.04 -6.98 10.46
C ILE A 32 1.91 -6.36 9.35
N PRO A 33 1.31 -5.96 8.20
CA PRO A 33 2.03 -5.41 7.07
C PRO A 33 2.83 -4.19 7.49
N LYS A 34 4.11 -4.13 7.10
CA LYS A 34 4.98 -2.98 7.44
C LYS A 34 4.42 -1.67 6.90
N SER A 35 3.74 -1.69 5.75
CA SER A 35 3.08 -0.52 5.17
C SER A 35 1.97 0.03 6.07
N LEU A 36 1.26 -0.83 6.80
CA LEU A 36 0.22 -0.42 7.74
C LEU A 36 0.85 0.00 9.07
N LYS A 37 1.71 -0.85 9.65
CA LYS A 37 2.33 -0.62 10.97
C LYS A 37 3.15 0.67 11.02
N ASN A 38 3.90 0.96 9.96
CA ASN A 38 4.75 2.15 9.87
C ASN A 38 4.02 3.36 9.28
N HIS A 39 2.73 3.23 8.94
CA HIS A 39 1.97 4.37 8.43
C HIS A 39 1.90 5.46 9.49
N ARG A 40 2.08 6.71 9.08
CA ARG A 40 2.15 7.84 10.01
C ARG A 40 0.80 8.10 10.68
N GLU A 41 -0.28 7.98 9.92
CA GLU A 41 -1.62 8.31 10.38
C GLU A 41 -2.28 7.10 11.03
N LYS A 42 -3.26 7.37 11.89
CA LYS A 42 -3.98 6.34 12.63
C LYS A 42 -5.19 5.86 11.85
N ILE A 43 -5.55 4.59 12.07
CA ILE A 43 -6.78 4.01 11.54
C ILE A 43 -7.96 4.77 12.17
N LEU A 44 -8.76 5.40 11.34
CA LEU A 44 -9.94 6.18 11.71
C LEU A 44 -11.23 5.38 11.53
N GLN A 45 -11.26 4.48 10.55
CA GLN A 45 -12.46 3.71 10.22
C GLN A 45 -12.10 2.31 9.72
N ILE A 46 -12.97 1.35 10.05
CA ILE A 46 -12.95 -0.02 9.53
C ILE A 46 -14.22 -0.22 8.72
N VAL A 47 -14.10 -0.74 7.51
CA VAL A 47 -15.23 -0.99 6.61
C VAL A 47 -15.23 -2.44 6.18
N PHE A 48 -16.40 -3.08 6.23
CA PHE A 48 -16.60 -4.47 5.84
C PHE A 48 -17.50 -4.56 4.60
N ASP A 49 -17.10 -5.36 3.62
CA ASP A 49 -18.00 -5.79 2.55
C ASP A 49 -18.62 -7.14 2.95
N PRO A 50 -19.95 -7.25 3.12
CA PRO A 50 -20.59 -8.51 3.49
C PRO A 50 -20.41 -9.63 2.43
N ARG A 51 -19.98 -9.30 1.20
CA ARG A 51 -19.64 -10.29 0.17
C ARG A 51 -18.25 -10.88 0.34
N LEU A 52 -17.38 -10.20 1.09
CA LEU A 52 -15.98 -10.55 1.28
C LEU A 52 -15.74 -10.77 2.79
N PRO A 53 -16.21 -11.89 3.36
CA PRO A 53 -16.19 -12.11 4.81
C PRO A 53 -14.77 -12.16 5.41
N PHE A 54 -13.76 -12.45 4.58
CA PHE A 54 -12.36 -12.47 4.96
C PHE A 54 -11.60 -11.21 4.52
N SER A 55 -12.30 -10.16 4.13
CA SER A 55 -11.69 -8.88 3.76
C SER A 55 -12.26 -7.72 4.56
N MET A 56 -11.40 -6.73 4.79
CA MET A 56 -11.81 -5.45 5.35
C MET A 56 -10.96 -4.32 4.79
N PHE A 57 -11.48 -3.10 4.93
CA PHE A 57 -10.75 -1.89 4.61
C PHE A 57 -10.45 -1.12 5.88
N LEU A 58 -9.17 -0.79 6.09
CA LEU A 58 -8.72 0.10 7.16
C LEU A 58 -8.45 1.47 6.54
N VAL A 59 -9.06 2.50 7.10
CA VAL A 59 -9.10 3.83 6.51
C VAL A 59 -8.36 4.81 7.41
N THR A 60 -7.50 5.62 6.83
CA THR A 60 -6.77 6.74 7.47
C THR A 60 -7.04 8.02 6.68
N SER A 61 -6.58 9.18 7.13
CA SER A 61 -6.80 10.44 6.37
C SER A 61 -6.01 10.54 5.05
N THR A 62 -5.09 9.63 4.75
CA THR A 62 -4.25 9.66 3.53
C THR A 62 -4.19 8.34 2.77
N ALA A 63 -4.77 7.27 3.32
CA ALA A 63 -4.68 5.95 2.73
C ALA A 63 -5.85 5.06 3.13
N ILE A 64 -6.22 4.18 2.19
CA ILE A 64 -7.09 3.03 2.41
C ILE A 64 -6.25 1.77 2.27
N PHE A 65 -6.30 0.88 3.26
CA PHE A 65 -5.64 -0.42 3.24
C PHE A 65 -6.71 -1.50 3.07
N HIS A 66 -6.63 -2.24 1.98
CA HIS A 66 -7.43 -3.45 1.80
C HIS A 66 -6.66 -4.63 2.40
N ILE A 67 -7.23 -5.22 3.44
CA ILE A 67 -6.70 -6.36 4.16
C ILE A 67 -7.48 -7.61 3.73
N ASP A 68 -6.76 -8.60 3.22
CA ASP A 68 -7.28 -9.88 2.79
C ASP A 68 -6.76 -10.96 3.73
N LEU A 69 -7.61 -11.41 4.67
CA LEU A 69 -7.25 -12.32 5.76
C LEU A 69 -6.98 -13.75 5.27
N ASP A 70 -7.42 -14.12 4.06
CA ASP A 70 -7.13 -15.42 3.45
C ASP A 70 -5.71 -15.47 2.86
N LYS A 71 -5.13 -14.30 2.57
CA LYS A 71 -3.77 -14.19 2.02
C LYS A 71 -2.76 -14.10 3.15
N LEU A 72 -2.59 -15.23 3.83
CA LEU A 72 -1.65 -15.37 4.92
C LEU A 72 -0.21 -15.14 4.43
N PRO A 73 0.65 -14.52 5.26
CA PRO A 73 2.07 -14.41 4.94
C PRO A 73 2.71 -15.80 4.91
N ASP A 74 3.62 -16.04 3.97
CA ASP A 74 4.42 -17.27 3.92
C ASP A 74 5.20 -17.44 5.25
N THR A 75 4.68 -18.24 6.18
CA THR A 75 5.32 -18.56 7.47
C THR A 75 6.64 -19.30 7.30
N THR A 76 6.91 -19.83 6.11
CA THR A 76 8.18 -20.48 5.72
C THR A 76 9.33 -19.51 5.46
N LYS A 77 9.09 -18.18 5.41
CA LYS A 77 10.16 -17.17 5.28
C LYS A 77 10.52 -16.53 6.62
N GLY A 78 10.57 -17.34 7.68
CA GLY A 78 11.31 -17.00 8.90
C GLY A 78 12.79 -16.79 8.58
N SER A 79 13.35 -15.66 9.01
CA SER A 79 14.79 -15.42 9.17
C SER A 79 15.69 -15.90 8.01
N GLY A 80 15.47 -15.40 6.79
CA GLY A 80 16.41 -15.59 5.68
C GLY A 80 17.40 -14.43 5.57
N ALA A 81 18.67 -14.70 5.82
CA ALA A 81 19.82 -13.81 5.64
C ALA A 81 19.75 -12.96 4.35
N PRO A 82 20.34 -11.75 4.31
CA PRO A 82 20.29 -10.89 3.13
C PRO A 82 20.83 -11.65 1.92
N ALA A 83 19.99 -11.78 0.89
CA ALA A 83 20.36 -12.37 -0.39
C ALA A 83 21.56 -11.62 -0.95
N ALA A 84 22.74 -12.22 -0.87
CA ALA A 84 23.96 -11.71 -1.48
C ALA A 84 23.70 -11.50 -2.97
N LYS A 85 23.73 -10.24 -3.40
CA LYS A 85 23.74 -9.86 -4.82
C LYS A 85 25.01 -10.43 -5.44
N ARG A 86 24.94 -11.64 -5.99
CA ARG A 86 25.99 -12.17 -6.88
C ARG A 86 26.02 -11.30 -8.12
N LYS A 87 26.98 -10.36 -8.17
CA LYS A 87 27.42 -9.69 -9.40
C LYS A 87 27.91 -10.78 -10.34
N ARG A 88 27.17 -11.03 -11.43
CA ARG A 88 27.67 -11.83 -12.55
C ARG A 88 28.66 -10.95 -13.31
N ILE A 89 29.95 -11.15 -13.07
CA ILE A 89 31.04 -10.62 -13.89
C ILE A 89 31.01 -11.41 -15.20
N GLN A 90 30.72 -10.75 -16.31
CA GLN A 90 30.94 -11.27 -17.66
C GLN A 90 32.41 -11.02 -18.01
N TYR A 91 33.18 -12.10 -18.20
CA TYR A 91 34.45 -12.02 -18.91
C TYR A 91 34.15 -12.11 -20.41
N ALA A 92 34.64 -11.11 -21.16
CA ALA A 92 34.63 -11.08 -22.61
C ALA A 92 35.62 -12.11 -23.14
N ALA A 93 35.22 -12.85 -24.17
CA ALA A 93 36.14 -13.56 -25.05
C ALA A 93 36.30 -12.70 -26.29
N ASP A 94 37.53 -12.24 -26.53
CA ASP A 94 37.97 -11.66 -27.79
C ASP A 94 38.02 -12.76 -28.84
N GLU A 95 37.34 -12.60 -29.97
CA GLU A 95 37.81 -13.09 -31.26
C GLU A 95 37.40 -12.14 -32.40
N ASP A 96 38.32 -12.09 -33.35
CA ASP A 96 38.58 -11.14 -34.42
C ASP A 96 37.67 -11.32 -35.65
N GLY A 97 37.55 -10.27 -36.49
CA GLY A 97 37.12 -10.44 -37.89
C GLY A 97 35.91 -9.63 -38.40
N GLY A 98 36.17 -8.42 -38.90
CA GLY A 98 35.77 -7.99 -40.25
C GLY A 98 34.31 -7.62 -40.62
N GLY A 99 34.10 -6.36 -41.05
CA GLY A 99 33.44 -6.06 -42.34
C GLY A 99 32.05 -5.38 -42.37
N HIS A 100 32.05 -4.11 -42.80
CA HIS A 100 31.06 -3.36 -43.63
C HIS A 100 29.59 -3.09 -43.18
N TYR A 101 29.22 -1.79 -43.24
CA TYR A 101 27.89 -1.15 -43.13
C TYR A 101 27.12 -1.15 -44.49
N PRO A 102 25.87 -0.59 -44.68
CA PRO A 102 24.92 0.12 -43.79
C PRO A 102 23.40 -0.22 -44.00
N VAL A 103 22.54 0.57 -43.33
CA VAL A 103 21.13 0.94 -43.65
C VAL A 103 20.00 0.07 -43.07
N GLY A 104 19.14 0.71 -42.28
CA GLY A 104 17.83 0.19 -41.88
C GLY A 104 17.24 0.93 -40.67
N VAL A 105 16.76 2.16 -40.89
CA VAL A 105 16.01 2.95 -39.89
C VAL A 105 14.74 2.20 -39.53
N GLY A 106 14.78 1.47 -38.41
CA GLY A 106 13.62 0.88 -37.74
C GLY A 106 13.45 1.53 -36.38
N VAL A 107 12.72 2.64 -36.32
CA VAL A 107 12.28 3.27 -35.06
C VAL A 107 11.32 2.29 -34.38
N ARG A 108 11.88 1.39 -33.57
CA ARG A 108 11.12 0.63 -32.58
C ARG A 108 10.99 1.52 -31.35
N THR A 109 9.90 2.26 -31.26
CA THR A 109 9.43 2.84 -30.01
C THR A 109 9.19 1.69 -29.03
N LYS A 110 10.22 1.33 -28.27
CA LYS A 110 10.08 0.49 -27.08
C LYS A 110 9.27 1.31 -26.09
N SER A 111 7.96 1.14 -26.15
CA SER A 111 7.04 1.52 -25.09
C SER A 111 7.60 0.93 -23.80
N HIS A 112 8.21 1.80 -22.99
CA HIS A 112 8.58 1.52 -21.62
C HIS A 112 7.30 1.38 -20.80
N HIS A 113 6.54 0.30 -21.02
CA HIS A 113 5.69 -0.25 -19.98
C HIS A 113 6.62 -0.97 -18.99
N ASN A 114 7.37 -0.17 -18.24
CA ASN A 114 7.93 -0.58 -16.96
C ASN A 114 6.73 -0.83 -16.01
N ARG A 115 6.06 -1.97 -16.20
CA ARG A 115 5.23 -2.56 -15.16
C ARG A 115 6.21 -3.08 -14.13
N ALA A 116 6.64 -2.19 -13.24
CA ALA A 116 7.33 -2.56 -12.03
C ALA A 116 6.53 -3.69 -11.39
N LYS A 117 7.13 -4.88 -11.33
CA LYS A 117 6.64 -5.99 -10.51
C LYS A 117 6.73 -5.51 -9.06
N HIS A 118 5.71 -4.82 -8.58
CA HIS A 118 5.59 -4.48 -7.17
C HIS A 118 5.35 -5.78 -6.41
N GLY A 119 6.40 -6.28 -5.76
CA GLY A 119 6.30 -7.26 -4.67
C GLY A 119 5.61 -6.62 -3.48
N GLY A 120 4.30 -6.40 -3.61
CA GLY A 120 3.44 -5.94 -2.53
C GLY A 120 3.18 -7.07 -1.54
N ASP A 121 2.88 -6.70 -0.30
CA ASP A 121 2.38 -7.64 0.70
C ASP A 121 1.08 -8.28 0.18
N PRO A 122 1.00 -9.63 0.08
CA PRO A 122 -0.18 -10.30 -0.47
C PRO A 122 -1.43 -10.07 0.38
N MET A 123 -1.26 -9.90 1.69
CA MET A 123 -2.33 -9.65 2.66
C MET A 123 -2.85 -8.22 2.57
N CYS A 124 -2.00 -7.27 2.17
CA CYS A 124 -2.29 -5.84 2.32
C CYS A 124 -1.96 -5.02 1.08
N LYS A 125 -3.03 -4.48 0.48
CA LYS A 125 -2.92 -3.50 -0.60
C LYS A 125 -3.23 -2.10 -0.09
N MET A 126 -2.24 -1.21 -0.16
CA MET A 126 -2.39 0.20 0.17
C MET A 126 -2.85 1.00 -1.05
N ILE A 127 -3.77 1.94 -0.84
CA ILE A 127 -4.34 2.84 -1.85
C ILE A 127 -4.22 4.28 -1.32
N THR A 128 -3.41 5.11 -1.99
CA THR A 128 -3.10 6.51 -1.59
C THR A 128 -3.62 7.56 -2.56
N ARG A 129 -4.40 7.14 -3.57
CA ARG A 129 -4.87 8.03 -4.65
C ARG A 129 -5.92 9.05 -4.21
N TYR A 130 -6.52 8.88 -3.03
CA TYR A 130 -7.61 9.70 -2.51
C TYR A 130 -7.12 10.40 -1.23
N GLN A 131 -6.67 11.64 -1.36
CA GLN A 131 -6.08 12.37 -0.25
C GLN A 131 -6.24 13.89 -0.45
N PRO A 132 -6.65 14.65 0.59
CA PRO A 132 -6.99 14.20 1.94
C PRO A 132 -8.33 13.45 1.98
N LEU A 133 -8.39 12.34 2.73
CA LEU A 133 -9.56 11.48 2.87
C LEU A 133 -10.37 11.87 4.12
N GLN A 134 -11.65 12.19 3.94
CA GLN A 134 -12.58 12.50 5.03
C GLN A 134 -13.37 11.26 5.47
N PHE A 135 -13.80 10.44 4.50
CA PHE A 135 -14.60 9.25 4.75
C PHE A 135 -14.40 8.23 3.63
N ALA A 136 -14.49 6.95 3.98
CA ALA A 136 -14.63 5.88 3.00
C ALA A 136 -15.61 4.82 3.51
N GLY A 137 -16.47 4.31 2.64
CA GLY A 137 -17.51 3.37 3.06
C GLY A 137 -18.17 2.67 1.88
N LEU A 138 -19.03 1.70 2.19
CA LEU A 138 -19.85 1.05 1.17
C LEU A 138 -21.24 1.67 1.13
N SER A 139 -21.71 1.99 -0.07
CA SER A 139 -23.10 2.37 -0.29
C SER A 139 -24.02 1.15 -0.29
N GLN A 140 -25.33 1.38 -0.25
CA GLN A 140 -26.34 0.34 -0.38
C GLN A 140 -26.21 -0.47 -1.68
N ASP A 141 -25.81 0.21 -2.77
CA ASP A 141 -25.51 -0.42 -4.07
C ASP A 141 -24.19 -1.19 -4.08
N ARG A 142 -23.52 -1.30 -2.93
CA ARG A 142 -22.25 -2.00 -2.73
C ARG A 142 -21.13 -1.43 -3.61
N LYS A 143 -21.20 -0.12 -3.84
CA LYS A 143 -20.10 0.65 -4.43
C LYS A 143 -19.28 1.24 -3.29
N PHE A 144 -17.97 1.22 -3.46
CA PHE A 144 -17.08 1.86 -2.50
C PHE A 144 -17.09 3.37 -2.74
N VAL A 145 -17.60 4.12 -1.76
CA VAL A 145 -17.68 5.58 -1.77
C VAL A 145 -16.51 6.14 -1.00
N VAL A 146 -15.86 7.12 -1.59
CA VAL A 146 -14.71 7.85 -1.03
C VAL A 146 -15.09 9.32 -1.04
N VAL A 147 -14.97 9.99 0.10
CA VAL A 147 -15.18 11.43 0.25
C VAL A 147 -13.83 12.06 0.57
N GLU A 148 -13.40 12.96 -0.30
CA GLU A 148 -12.16 13.72 -0.17
C GLU A 148 -12.43 15.15 0.30
N THR A 149 -11.45 15.75 0.96
CA THR A 149 -11.47 17.18 1.31
C THR A 149 -10.68 17.97 0.27
N PRO A 150 -11.30 18.77 -0.62
CA PRO A 150 -10.58 19.52 -1.64
C PRO A 150 -9.84 20.71 -1.00
N TRP A 151 -8.63 20.47 -0.49
CA TRP A 151 -7.97 21.41 0.42
C TRP A 151 -7.70 22.77 -0.22
N MET A 152 -7.38 22.77 -1.52
CA MET A 152 -7.24 24.01 -2.29
C MET A 152 -8.54 24.81 -2.38
N ASP A 153 -9.69 24.16 -2.50
CA ASP A 153 -10.97 24.86 -2.56
C ASP A 153 -11.42 25.35 -1.18
N VAL A 154 -11.06 24.62 -0.11
CA VAL A 154 -11.26 25.13 1.25
C VAL A 154 -10.40 26.38 1.49
N VAL A 155 -9.12 26.37 1.11
CA VAL A 155 -8.21 27.51 1.28
C VAL A 155 -8.70 28.75 0.54
N LYS A 156 -9.25 28.61 -0.67
CA LYS A 156 -9.82 29.75 -1.43
C LYS A 156 -10.95 30.47 -0.70
N ASN A 157 -11.68 29.77 0.16
CA ASN A 157 -12.80 30.32 0.93
C ASN A 157 -12.38 30.86 2.31
N LEU A 158 -11.10 30.70 2.69
CA LEU A 158 -10.59 31.29 3.92
C LEU A 158 -10.35 32.80 3.72
N PRO A 159 -10.44 33.60 4.80
CA PRO A 159 -9.98 34.99 4.78
C PRO A 159 -8.53 35.08 4.28
N PRO A 160 -8.12 36.22 3.67
CA PRO A 160 -6.75 36.43 3.24
C PRO A 160 -5.76 36.08 4.37
N PRO A 161 -4.72 35.27 4.10
CA PRO A 161 -3.77 34.91 5.12
C PRO A 161 -3.03 36.17 5.59
N VAL A 162 -2.82 36.29 6.91
CA VAL A 162 -1.99 37.35 7.46
C VAL A 162 -0.57 37.14 6.96
N TYR A 163 -0.14 37.99 6.02
CA TYR A 163 1.20 37.91 5.43
C TYR A 163 2.23 38.30 6.48
N ARG A 164 3.01 37.33 6.95
CA ARG A 164 4.16 37.59 7.81
C ARG A 164 5.38 37.79 6.92
N HIS A 165 5.97 38.98 6.97
CA HIS A 165 7.25 39.23 6.31
C HIS A 165 8.26 38.19 6.81
N LYS A 166 8.78 37.37 5.88
CA LYS A 166 9.98 36.57 6.15
C LYS A 166 11.16 37.54 6.15
N TYR A 167 11.61 37.94 7.33
CA TYR A 167 12.88 38.64 7.48
C TYR A 167 14.00 37.58 7.56
N GLY A 168 14.91 37.55 6.59
CA GLY A 168 16.11 36.71 6.63
C GLY A 168 16.61 36.26 5.24
N THR A 169 17.87 36.61 4.93
CA THR A 169 18.73 36.19 3.82
C THR A 169 19.18 34.74 3.92
#